data_AF-A0A967N9F7-F1
#
_entry.id   AF-A0A967N9F7-F1
#
_cell.length_a   1.000
_cell.length_b   1.000
_cell.length_c   1.000
_cell.angle_alpha   90.00
_cell.angle_beta   90.00
_cell.angle_gamma   90.00
#
_symmetry.space_group_name_H-M   'P 1'
#
loop_
_entity.id
_entity.type
_entity.pdbx_description
1 polymer ?
#
loop_
_entity_poly.entity_id
_entity_poly.type
_entity_poly.pdbx_seq_one_letter_code
_entity_poly.pdbx_strand_id
1 'polypeptide(L)'
;FLPVFTFVFGEARLDGPAAVVSLHRLRPQAYGLPPDPPRLIARTLTEVVHELGHTFGLRHCTDFSCAMRASRAADEIDLKPPAYCRP
;
A
#
# COMPACT_ATOMS: atom_id res chain seq x y z
N PHE A 1 17.25 2.01 4.97
CA PHE A 1 17.30 0.55 4.78
C PHE A 1 16.66 -0.08 6.00
N LEU A 2 15.53 -0.78 5.83
CA LEU A 2 14.86 -1.54 6.88
C LEU A 2 15.29 -3.02 6.73
N PRO A 3 16.27 -3.52 7.51
CA PRO A 3 16.89 -4.83 7.30
C PRO A 3 15.96 -6.04 7.47
N VAL A 4 14.71 -5.81 7.90
CA VAL A 4 13.70 -6.86 8.14
C VAL A 4 12.92 -7.19 6.88
N PHE A 5 12.83 -6.28 5.90
CA PHE A 5 12.01 -6.47 4.71
C PHE A 5 12.86 -6.60 3.45
N THR A 6 12.53 -7.57 2.60
CA THR A 6 13.11 -7.74 1.27
C THR A 6 12.72 -6.62 0.31
N PHE A 7 11.57 -5.97 0.53
CA PHE A 7 11.11 -4.76 -0.16
C PHE A 7 9.97 -4.11 0.63
N VAL A 8 9.59 -2.89 0.23
CA VAL A 8 8.35 -2.22 0.66
C VAL A 8 7.61 -1.68 -0.57
N PHE A 9 6.29 -1.53 -0.46
CA PHE A 9 5.48 -0.84 -1.48
C PHE A 9 5.52 0.67 -1.30
N GLY A 10 5.53 1.13 -0.05
CA GLY A 10 5.75 2.51 0.32
C GLY A 10 6.40 2.62 1.69
N GLU A 11 6.74 3.85 2.05
CA GLU A 11 7.16 4.19 3.40
C GLU A 11 6.74 5.62 3.71
N ALA A 12 6.24 5.83 4.92
CA ALA A 12 5.82 7.13 5.43
C ALA A 12 6.47 7.42 6.77
N ARG A 13 6.70 8.70 7.02
CA ARG A 13 6.98 9.16 8.37
C ARG A 13 5.66 9.21 9.13
N LEU A 14 5.52 8.35 10.15
CA LEU A 14 4.36 8.37 11.04
C LEU A 14 4.20 9.76 11.67
N ASP A 15 2.99 10.33 11.54
CA ASP A 15 2.65 11.68 12.03
C ASP A 15 3.65 12.74 11.54
N GLY A 16 3.92 12.70 10.23
CA GLY A 16 4.97 13.49 9.58
C GLY A 16 4.58 13.92 8.17
N PRO A 17 5.39 14.79 7.52
CA PRO A 17 4.96 15.50 6.32
C PRO A 17 5.16 14.74 5.00
N ALA A 18 5.66 13.50 5.05
CA ALA A 18 6.17 12.85 3.84
C ALA A 18 5.92 11.34 3.82
N ALA A 19 5.62 10.88 2.61
CA ALA A 19 5.47 9.49 2.22
C ALA A 19 6.02 9.28 0.80
N VAL A 20 6.44 8.06 0.51
CA VAL A 20 6.85 7.63 -0.83
C VAL A 20 6.21 6.28 -1.17
N VAL A 21 5.76 6.11 -2.40
CA VAL A 21 5.22 4.84 -2.91
C VAL A 21 5.99 4.44 -4.18
N SER A 22 6.41 3.19 -4.24
CA SER A 22 7.08 2.59 -5.40
C SER A 22 6.08 1.79 -6.23
N LEU A 23 5.90 2.20 -7.49
CA LEU A 23 5.03 1.48 -8.42
C LEU A 23 5.65 0.18 -8.94
N HIS A 24 6.93 -0.06 -8.69
CA HIS A 24 7.68 -1.16 -9.31
C HIS A 24 7.02 -2.52 -9.05
N ARG A 25 6.67 -2.80 -7.78
CA ARG A 25 6.04 -4.06 -7.36
C ARG A 25 4.50 -4.01 -7.34
N LEU A 26 3.89 -2.89 -7.71
CA LEU A 26 2.44 -2.80 -7.93
C LEU A 26 2.05 -3.29 -9.33
N ARG A 27 2.98 -3.19 -10.28
CA ARG A 27 2.83 -3.65 -11.67
C ARG A 27 2.71 -5.18 -11.74
N PRO A 28 1.68 -5.73 -12.40
CA PRO A 28 1.58 -7.17 -12.65
C PRO A 28 2.84 -7.76 -13.33
N GLN A 29 3.50 -6.96 -14.17
CA GLN A 29 4.71 -7.36 -14.89
C GLN A 29 5.88 -7.73 -13.96
N ALA A 30 5.93 -7.19 -12.74
CA ALA A 30 6.92 -7.59 -11.73
C ALA A 30 6.77 -9.06 -11.29
N TYR A 31 5.65 -9.69 -11.65
CA TYR A 31 5.28 -11.08 -11.34
C TYR A 31 5.06 -11.92 -12.60
N GLY A 32 5.52 -11.47 -13.77
CA GLY A 32 5.39 -12.20 -15.04
C GLY A 32 3.98 -12.18 -15.65
N LEU A 33 3.08 -11.32 -15.15
CA LEU A 33 1.73 -11.17 -15.69
C LEU A 33 1.67 -10.07 -16.77
N PRO A 34 0.69 -10.12 -17.69
CA PRO A 34 0.46 -9.05 -18.66
C PRO A 34 0.18 -7.68 -18.00
N PRO A 35 0.43 -6.55 -18.70
CA PRO A 35 0.04 -5.24 -18.21
C PRO A 35 -1.47 -5.14 -17.92
N ASP A 36 -1.80 -4.59 -16.75
CA ASP A 36 -3.18 -4.33 -16.32
C ASP A 36 -3.23 -2.91 -15.72
N PRO A 37 -3.42 -1.86 -16.55
CA PRO A 37 -3.43 -0.47 -16.09
C PRO A 37 -4.49 -0.19 -15.01
N PRO A 38 -5.74 -0.67 -15.12
CA PRO A 38 -6.74 -0.52 -14.06
C PRO A 38 -6.27 -1.08 -12.71
N ARG A 39 -5.68 -2.28 -12.70
CA ARG A 39 -5.14 -2.87 -11.46
C ARG A 39 -3.97 -2.08 -10.91
N LEU A 40 -3.06 -1.61 -11.76
CA LEU A 40 -1.96 -0.74 -11.31
C LEU A 40 -2.49 0.53 -10.64
N ILE A 41 -3.50 1.17 -11.22
CA ILE A 41 -4.13 2.37 -10.64
C ILE A 41 -4.78 2.03 -9.29
N ALA A 42 -5.57 0.95 -9.22
CA ALA A 42 -6.24 0.54 -7.98
C ALA A 42 -5.25 0.27 -6.84
N ARG A 43 -4.17 -0.47 -7.13
CA ARG A 43 -3.08 -0.72 -6.16
C ARG A 43 -2.37 0.57 -5.75
N THR A 44 -2.11 1.47 -6.71
CA THR A 44 -1.45 2.75 -6.44
C THR A 44 -2.30 3.61 -5.50
N LEU A 45 -3.60 3.74 -5.78
CA LEU A 45 -4.51 4.49 -4.91
C LEU A 45 -4.54 3.91 -3.50
N THR A 46 -4.62 2.59 -3.40
CA THR A 46 -4.69 1.89 -2.12
C THR A 46 -3.44 2.12 -1.26
N GLU A 47 -2.25 1.97 -1.84
CA GLU A 47 -0.99 2.19 -1.10
C GLU A 47 -0.72 3.67 -0.85
N VAL A 48 -1.10 4.59 -1.75
CA VAL A 48 -1.03 6.03 -1.47
C VAL A 48 -1.92 6.41 -0.30
N VAL A 49 -3.15 5.89 -0.23
CA VAL A 49 -4.05 6.11 0.91
C VAL A 49 -3.46 5.50 2.20
N HIS A 50 -2.84 4.32 2.12
CA HIS A 50 -2.14 3.69 3.24
C HIS A 50 -1.03 4.59 3.81
N GLU A 51 -0.11 5.01 2.96
CA GLU A 51 1.04 5.81 3.39
C GLU A 51 0.61 7.22 3.85
N LEU A 52 -0.40 7.83 3.20
CA LEU A 52 -0.99 9.07 3.69
C LEU A 52 -1.62 8.87 5.07
N GLY A 53 -2.31 7.76 5.31
CA GLY A 53 -2.84 7.43 6.64
C GLY A 53 -1.74 7.45 7.71
N HIS A 54 -0.58 6.89 7.42
CA HIS A 54 0.60 7.01 8.30
C HIS A 54 1.05 8.45 8.51
N THR A 55 1.07 9.29 7.45
CA THR A 55 1.38 10.73 7.62
C THR A 55 0.39 11.46 8.53
N PHE A 56 -0.86 10.99 8.61
CA PHE A 56 -1.90 11.49 9.53
C PHE A 56 -1.93 10.76 10.89
N GLY A 57 -0.91 9.96 11.21
CA GLY A 57 -0.76 9.30 12.51
C GLY A 57 -1.52 7.97 12.65
N LEU A 58 -2.18 7.48 11.59
CA LEU A 58 -2.81 6.17 11.61
C LEU A 58 -1.76 5.06 11.64
N ARG A 59 -2.00 4.03 12.45
CA ARG A 59 -1.19 2.81 12.48
C ARG A 59 -1.89 1.71 11.70
N HIS A 60 -1.18 0.60 11.48
CA HIS A 60 -1.78 -0.55 10.83
C HIS A 60 -3.08 -0.98 11.49
N CYS A 61 -4.08 -1.29 10.67
CA CYS A 61 -5.38 -1.79 11.09
C CYS A 61 -5.47 -3.30 10.91
N THR A 62 -6.29 -3.97 11.73
CA THR A 62 -6.57 -5.41 11.63
C THR A 62 -7.76 -5.74 10.73
N ASP A 63 -8.56 -4.73 10.35
CA ASP A 63 -9.69 -4.90 9.43
C ASP A 63 -9.18 -5.21 8.01
N PHE A 64 -9.67 -6.31 7.43
CA PHE A 64 -9.28 -6.79 6.09
C PHE A 64 -9.69 -5.86 4.96
N SER A 65 -10.70 -5.01 5.17
CA SER A 65 -11.21 -4.05 4.20
C SER A 65 -10.65 -2.64 4.38
N CYS A 66 -9.79 -2.41 5.37
CA CYS A 66 -9.19 -1.11 5.61
C CYS A 66 -7.91 -0.92 4.79
N ALA A 67 -7.75 0.23 4.13
CA ALA A 67 -6.51 0.60 3.45
C ALA A 67 -5.28 0.53 4.39
N MET A 68 -5.46 0.81 5.68
CA MET A 68 -4.40 0.73 6.70
C MET A 68 -3.99 -0.71 7.08
N ARG A 69 -4.60 -1.75 6.50
CA ARG A 69 -4.08 -3.11 6.67
C ARG A 69 -2.74 -3.24 5.96
N ALA A 70 -1.74 -3.75 6.68
CA ALA A 70 -0.41 -4.00 6.12
C ALA A 70 -0.48 -5.08 5.02
N SER A 71 0.19 -4.83 3.89
CA SER A 71 0.32 -5.77 2.78
C SER A 71 1.78 -6.19 2.58
N ARG A 72 2.03 -7.49 2.48
CA ARG A 72 3.34 -8.10 2.19
C ARG A 72 3.45 -8.58 0.74
N ALA A 73 2.32 -8.74 0.07
CA ALA A 73 2.25 -9.14 -1.32
C ALA A 73 1.20 -8.29 -2.07
N ALA A 74 1.37 -8.16 -3.39
CA ALA A 74 0.58 -7.22 -4.19
C ALA A 74 -0.89 -7.67 -4.37
N ASP A 75 -1.16 -8.96 -4.24
CA ASP A 75 -2.50 -9.53 -4.19
C ASP A 75 -3.24 -9.19 -2.90
N GLU A 76 -2.55 -9.05 -1.75
CA GLU A 76 -3.18 -8.57 -0.51
C GLU A 76 -3.67 -7.12 -0.64
N ILE A 77 -3.08 -6.32 -1.53
CA ILE A 77 -3.54 -4.96 -1.84
C ILE A 77 -4.85 -5.03 -2.63
N ASP A 78 -5.02 -6.03 -3.50
CA ASP A 78 -6.24 -6.21 -4.31
C ASP A 78 -7.47 -6.55 -3.45
N LEU A 79 -7.28 -6.97 -2.19
CA LEU A 79 -8.36 -7.35 -1.27
C LEU A 79 -8.99 -6.16 -0.52
N LYS A 80 -8.35 -4.99 -0.55
CA LYS A 80 -8.77 -3.83 0.24
C LYS A 80 -9.09 -2.63 -0.67
N PRO A 81 -10.20 -1.92 -0.47
CA PRO A 81 -10.46 -0.67 -1.15
C PRO A 81 -9.47 0.43 -0.70
N PRO A 82 -9.30 1.50 -1.49
CA PRO A 82 -8.54 2.69 -1.10
C PRO A 82 -9.35 3.56 -0.10
N ALA A 83 -9.84 2.96 0.98
CA ALA A 83 -10.69 3.60 1.98
C ALA A 83 -10.38 3.09 3.39
N TYR A 84 -10.60 3.94 4.38
CA TYR A 84 -10.48 3.56 5.79
C TYR A 84 -11.77 2.88 6.27
N CYS A 85 -11.63 1.93 7.21
CA CYS A 85 -12.76 1.38 7.95
C CYS A 85 -13.37 2.45 8.88
N ARG A 86 -14.51 2.14 9.50
CA ARG A 86 -15.04 2.96 10.59
C ARG A 86 -14.21 2.76 11.88
N PRO A 87 -14.19 3.74 12.79
CA PRO A 87 -13.56 3.62 14.09
C PRO A 87 -14.16 2.50 14.95
#